data_AF-A0A517VZM7-F1
#
_entry.id   AF-A0A517VZM7-F1
#
_cell.length_a   1.000
_cell.length_b   1.000
_cell.length_c   1.000
_cell.angle_alpha   90.00
_cell.angle_beta   90.00
_cell.angle_gamma   90.00
#
_symmetry.space_group_name_H-M   'P 1'
#
loop_
_entity.id
_entity.type
_entity.pdbx_description
1 polymer ?
#
loop_
_entity_poly.entity_id
_entity_poly.type
_entity_poly.pdbx_seq_one_letter_code
_entity_poly.pdbx_strand_id
1 'polypeptide(L)'
;MSTLIPFLFENFTLSFLMLGLIASVISLLRQPRPITASAVVEALFSYFLLFSIGFSFFYNFVMHSFFGETAARFIGWEQSPFQFEVGTASLGYAVVGFLAFRGSFGLRLAAVVGPALFLLGAAGGHVYQMMMTQNYASGNAGVIFYTDIFIPMISFVLLWLHYRFTLESNRQDSSSALRDRADL
;
A
#
# COMPACT_ATOMS: atom_id res chain seq x y z
N MET A 1 23.78 12.14 17.27
CA MET A 1 23.74 10.94 16.40
C MET A 1 22.49 11.05 15.54
N SER A 2 22.54 10.68 14.25
CA SER A 2 21.51 10.99 13.27
C SER A 2 20.16 10.32 13.61
N THR A 3 19.19 11.11 14.05
CA THR A 3 17.81 10.68 14.39
C THR A 3 17.00 10.23 13.17
N LEU A 4 17.50 10.49 11.95
CA LEU A 4 16.79 10.20 10.71
C LEU A 4 16.65 8.70 10.43
N ILE A 5 17.70 7.91 10.62
CA ILE A 5 17.66 6.48 10.28
C ILE A 5 16.65 5.74 11.17
N PRO A 6 16.70 5.85 12.51
CA PRO A 6 15.68 5.23 13.38
C PRO A 6 14.27 5.69 13.02
N PHE A 7 14.06 6.98 12.76
CA PHE A 7 12.77 7.52 12.37
C PHE A 7 12.22 6.85 11.10
N LEU A 8 13.05 6.62 10.07
CA LEU A 8 12.61 5.98 8.84
C LEU A 8 12.16 4.53 9.04
N PHE A 9 12.85 3.78 9.91
CA PHE A 9 12.52 2.38 10.20
C PHE A 9 11.31 2.25 11.14
N GLU A 10 11.21 3.09 12.17
CA GLU A 10 10.06 3.13 13.07
C GLU A 10 8.77 3.54 12.36
N ASN A 11 8.89 4.39 11.34
CA ASN A 11 7.77 4.89 10.53
C ASN A 11 7.79 4.29 9.12
N PHE A 12 8.09 3.00 9.01
CA PHE A 12 8.31 2.31 7.72
C PHE A 12 7.14 2.44 6.75
N THR A 13 5.89 2.44 7.23
CA THR A 13 4.70 2.61 6.37
C THR A 13 4.72 3.94 5.63
N LEU A 14 5.04 5.03 6.33
CA LEU A 14 5.23 6.35 5.73
C LEU A 14 6.47 6.38 4.83
N SER A 15 7.59 5.81 5.28
CA SER A 15 8.82 5.75 4.49
C SER A 15 8.59 5.06 3.14
N PHE A 16 7.90 3.92 3.12
CA PHE A 16 7.58 3.20 1.90
C PHE A 16 6.53 3.93 1.04
N LEU A 17 5.56 4.61 1.64
CA LEU A 17 4.66 5.48 0.89
C LEU A 17 5.43 6.58 0.15
N MET A 18 6.37 7.24 0.83
CA MET A 18 7.22 8.28 0.22
C MET A 18 8.14 7.71 -0.87
N LEU A 19 8.72 6.53 -0.66
CA LEU A 19 9.50 5.84 -1.70
C LEU A 19 8.65 5.49 -2.92
N GLY A 20 7.40 5.07 -2.72
CA GLY A 20 6.44 4.83 -3.79
C GLY A 20 6.18 6.10 -4.61
N LEU A 21 5.91 7.23 -3.96
CA LEU A 21 5.71 8.52 -4.63
C LEU A 21 6.96 8.96 -5.42
N ILE A 22 8.14 8.85 -4.83
CA ILE A 22 9.41 9.17 -5.51
C ILE A 22 9.59 8.27 -6.74
N ALA A 23 9.33 6.97 -6.61
CA ALA A 23 9.45 6.03 -7.73
C ALA A 23 8.42 6.31 -8.85
N SER A 24 7.19 6.70 -8.51
CA SER A 24 6.19 7.17 -9.48
C SER A 24 6.68 8.39 -10.24
N VAL A 25 7.22 9.40 -9.53
CA VAL A 25 7.77 10.61 -10.17
C VAL A 25 8.93 10.24 -11.10
N ILE A 26 9.88 9.44 -10.65
CA ILE A 26 11.01 8.98 -11.48
C ILE A 26 10.51 8.24 -12.72
N SER A 27 9.48 7.39 -12.58
CA SER A 27 8.89 6.69 -13.71
C SER A 27 8.26 7.64 -14.72
N LEU A 28 7.50 8.64 -14.26
CA LEU A 28 6.84 9.62 -15.11
C LEU A 28 7.84 10.53 -15.83
N LEU A 29 8.92 10.93 -15.16
CA LEU A 29 10.00 11.73 -15.76
C LEU A 29 10.71 11.01 -16.92
N ARG A 30 10.64 9.67 -16.98
CA ARG A 30 11.22 8.85 -18.04
C ARG A 30 10.26 8.57 -19.19
N GLN A 31 9.00 8.97 -19.09
CA GLN A 31 8.02 8.73 -20.16
C GLN A 31 8.09 9.81 -21.25
N PRO A 32 7.84 9.44 -22.53
CA PRO A 32 7.71 10.41 -23.60
C PRO A 32 6.54 11.36 -23.33
N ARG A 33 6.70 12.63 -23.69
CA ARG A 33 5.66 13.65 -23.54
C ARG A 33 4.70 13.62 -24.76
N PRO A 34 3.42 13.98 -24.59
CA PRO A 34 2.77 14.45 -23.36
C PRO A 34 2.40 13.31 -22.40
N ILE A 35 2.50 13.57 -21.09
CA ILE A 35 2.08 12.62 -20.05
C ILE A 35 0.56 12.72 -19.88
N THR A 36 -0.15 11.60 -20.04
CA THR A 36 -1.61 11.53 -19.89
C THR A 36 -2.01 11.28 -18.44
N ALA A 37 -3.26 11.61 -18.08
CA ALA A 37 -3.79 11.31 -16.74
C ALA A 37 -3.77 9.81 -16.42
N SER A 38 -4.09 8.96 -17.41
CA SER A 38 -4.00 7.50 -17.29
C SER A 38 -2.58 7.05 -16.95
N ALA A 39 -1.56 7.62 -17.61
CA ALA A 39 -0.16 7.30 -17.31
C ALA A 39 0.27 7.73 -15.89
N VAL A 40 -0.23 8.89 -15.41
CA VAL A 40 0.00 9.33 -14.02
C VAL A 40 -0.61 8.37 -13.03
N VAL A 41 -1.88 8.00 -13.21
CA VAL A 41 -2.58 7.06 -12.33
C VAL A 41 -1.91 5.69 -12.34
N GLU A 42 -1.51 5.20 -13.51
CA GLU A 42 -0.80 3.91 -13.64
C GLU A 42 0.53 3.92 -12.88
N ALA A 43 1.31 5.01 -12.99
CA ALA A 43 2.57 5.14 -12.26
C ALA A 43 2.34 5.27 -10.74
N LEU A 44 1.38 6.08 -10.30
CA LEU A 44 1.03 6.22 -8.89
C LEU A 44 0.57 4.88 -8.31
N PHE A 45 -0.38 4.21 -8.97
CA PHE A 45 -0.95 2.98 -8.46
C PHE A 45 0.05 1.83 -8.46
N SER A 46 0.82 1.66 -9.53
CA SER A 46 1.84 0.61 -9.59
C SER A 46 2.85 0.77 -8.45
N TYR A 47 3.53 1.92 -8.34
CA TYR A 47 4.56 2.08 -7.32
C TYR A 47 4.00 2.18 -5.90
N PHE A 48 2.74 2.59 -5.72
CA PHE A 48 2.02 2.43 -4.46
C PHE A 48 1.88 0.95 -4.09
N LEU A 49 1.40 0.09 -5.00
CA LEU A 49 1.29 -1.36 -4.76
C LEU A 49 2.65 -2.00 -4.47
N LEU A 50 3.70 -1.60 -5.19
CA LEU A 50 5.05 -2.13 -4.98
C LEU A 50 5.60 -1.79 -3.59
N PHE A 51 5.54 -0.52 -3.21
CA PHE A 51 6.19 -0.05 -1.98
C PHE A 51 5.26 -0.09 -0.76
N SER A 52 4.07 0.49 -0.86
CA SER A 52 3.13 0.62 0.27
C SER A 52 2.41 -0.68 0.59
N ILE A 53 2.30 -1.61 -0.36
CA ILE A 53 1.74 -2.96 -0.12
C ILE A 53 2.86 -3.99 -0.11
N GLY A 54 3.61 -4.16 -1.20
CA GLY A 54 4.68 -5.16 -1.30
C GLY A 54 5.77 -5.02 -0.23
N PHE A 55 6.60 -3.97 -0.34
CA PHE A 55 7.74 -3.80 0.57
C PHE A 55 7.34 -3.48 2.01
N SER A 56 6.30 -2.68 2.23
CA SER A 56 5.83 -2.34 3.57
C SER A 56 5.34 -3.56 4.35
N PHE A 57 4.49 -4.40 3.76
CA PHE A 57 4.04 -5.63 4.42
C PHE A 57 5.16 -6.68 4.50
N PHE A 58 6.11 -6.70 3.55
CA PHE A 58 7.28 -7.56 3.66
C PHE A 58 8.17 -7.15 4.85
N TYR A 59 8.37 -5.85 5.05
CA TYR A 59 9.05 -5.34 6.23
C TYR A 59 8.30 -5.73 7.51
N ASN A 60 6.97 -5.58 7.51
CA ASN A 60 6.13 -6.00 8.63
C ASN A 60 6.28 -7.50 8.93
N PHE A 61 6.27 -8.36 7.90
CA PHE A 61 6.57 -9.78 8.03
C PHE A 61 7.93 -10.01 8.70
N VAL A 62 8.99 -9.34 8.23
CA VAL A 62 10.32 -9.52 8.80
C VAL A 62 10.34 -9.15 10.27
N MET A 63 9.77 -8.00 10.63
CA MET A 63 9.75 -7.53 12.01
C MET A 63 8.94 -8.44 12.93
N HIS A 64 7.74 -8.82 12.52
CA HIS A 64 6.85 -9.63 13.34
C HIS A 64 7.26 -11.11 13.44
N SER A 65 7.88 -11.67 12.39
CA SER A 65 8.29 -13.08 12.36
C SER A 65 9.68 -13.35 12.94
N PHE A 66 10.66 -12.46 12.72
CA PHE A 66 12.05 -12.68 13.17
C PHE A 66 12.45 -11.77 14.34
N PHE A 67 11.81 -10.61 14.48
CA PHE A 67 12.12 -9.62 15.52
C PHE A 67 10.90 -9.33 16.41
N GLY A 68 10.07 -10.36 16.66
CA GLY A 68 8.79 -10.22 17.35
C GLY A 68 8.88 -9.47 18.68
N GLU A 69 9.90 -9.76 19.50
CA GLU A 69 10.08 -9.06 20.79
C GLU A 69 10.33 -7.56 20.62
N THR A 70 11.03 -7.16 19.56
CA THR A 70 11.24 -5.75 19.21
C THR A 70 9.93 -5.12 18.71
N ALA A 71 9.22 -5.80 17.81
CA ALA A 71 7.93 -5.34 17.28
C ALA A 71 6.90 -5.16 18.41
N ALA A 72 6.72 -6.18 19.25
CA ALA A 72 5.80 -6.17 20.39
C ALA A 72 6.09 -5.01 21.34
N ARG A 73 7.35 -4.83 21.77
CA ARG A 73 7.74 -3.70 22.63
C ARG A 73 7.48 -2.34 22.00
N PHE A 74 7.76 -2.18 20.70
CA PHE A 74 7.54 -0.93 19.97
C PHE A 74 6.06 -0.54 19.94
N ILE A 75 5.16 -1.51 19.80
CA ILE A 75 3.71 -1.29 19.82
C ILE A 75 3.09 -1.30 21.22
N GLY A 76 3.89 -1.50 22.27
CA GLY A 76 3.43 -1.55 23.67
C GLY A 76 2.70 -2.84 24.04
N TRP A 77 3.04 -3.96 23.40
CA TRP A 77 2.51 -5.30 23.68
C TRP A 77 3.60 -6.21 24.26
N GLU A 78 3.17 -7.23 25.01
CA GLU A 78 4.04 -8.35 25.36
C GLU A 78 4.28 -9.27 24.15
N GLN A 79 5.46 -9.89 24.12
CA GLN A 79 5.80 -10.85 23.08
C GLN A 79 4.91 -12.09 23.19
N SER A 80 4.35 -12.53 22.05
CA SER A 80 3.52 -13.76 21.98
C SER A 80 3.61 -14.43 20.60
N PRO A 81 3.15 -15.69 20.45
CA PRO A 81 3.10 -16.38 19.15
C PRO A 81 2.29 -15.64 18.09
N PHE A 82 1.35 -14.77 18.50
CA PHE A 82 0.54 -13.97 17.58
C PHE A 82 1.37 -13.04 16.70
N GLN A 83 2.56 -12.63 17.14
CA GLN A 83 3.49 -11.87 16.29
C GLN A 83 3.83 -12.66 15.02
N PHE A 84 4.06 -13.97 15.11
CA PHE A 84 4.35 -14.78 13.93
C PHE A 84 3.13 -14.91 13.00
N GLU A 85 1.92 -15.02 13.54
CA GLU A 85 0.67 -15.02 12.75
C GLU A 85 0.47 -13.71 12.00
N VAL A 86 0.66 -12.56 12.66
CA VAL A 86 0.63 -11.23 12.03
C VAL A 86 1.70 -11.13 10.94
N GLY A 87 2.90 -11.61 11.21
CA GLY A 87 3.99 -11.61 10.23
C GLY A 87 3.65 -12.44 9.00
N THR A 88 3.17 -13.67 9.17
CA THR A 88 2.81 -14.55 8.05
C THR A 88 1.59 -14.07 7.26
N ALA A 89 0.60 -13.46 7.91
CA ALA A 89 -0.48 -12.74 7.22
C ALA A 89 0.09 -11.61 6.35
N SER A 90 1.04 -10.85 6.92
CA SER A 90 1.72 -9.76 6.20
C SER A 90 2.51 -10.26 5.00
N LEU A 91 3.17 -11.43 5.10
CA LEU A 91 3.87 -12.05 3.98
C LEU A 91 2.90 -12.35 2.82
N GLY A 92 1.71 -12.88 3.12
CA GLY A 92 0.68 -13.11 2.12
C GLY A 92 0.32 -11.83 1.35
N TYR A 93 0.05 -10.75 2.09
CA TYR A 93 -0.25 -9.44 1.49
C TYR A 93 0.92 -8.87 0.68
N ALA A 94 2.15 -9.02 1.16
CA ALA A 94 3.35 -8.58 0.46
C ALA A 94 3.50 -9.26 -0.90
N VAL A 95 3.33 -10.59 -0.96
CA VAL A 95 3.40 -11.35 -2.22
C VAL A 95 2.34 -10.88 -3.20
N VAL A 96 1.09 -10.69 -2.77
CA VAL A 96 0.04 -10.16 -3.66
C VAL A 96 0.37 -8.75 -4.14
N GLY A 97 0.91 -7.88 -3.27
CA GLY A 97 1.37 -6.54 -3.63
C GLY A 97 2.47 -6.54 -4.71
N PHE A 98 3.47 -7.41 -4.57
CA PHE A 98 4.54 -7.55 -5.58
C PHE A 98 4.00 -8.04 -6.92
N LEU A 99 3.13 -9.04 -6.93
CA LEU A 99 2.53 -9.56 -8.16
C LEU A 99 1.60 -8.52 -8.82
N ALA A 100 0.92 -7.70 -8.02
CA ALA A 100 0.00 -6.68 -8.49
C ALA A 100 0.69 -5.44 -9.11
N PHE A 101 1.98 -5.21 -8.85
CA PHE A 101 2.74 -4.05 -9.37
C PHE A 101 2.51 -3.81 -10.86
N ARG A 102 2.51 -4.88 -11.66
CA ARG A 102 2.18 -4.88 -13.10
C ARG A 102 1.12 -5.93 -13.43
N GLY A 103 0.32 -6.29 -12.43
CA GLY A 103 -0.70 -7.33 -12.53
C GLY A 103 -1.97 -6.87 -13.22
N SER A 104 -2.87 -7.82 -13.49
CA SER A 104 -4.21 -7.53 -13.98
C SER A 104 -5.05 -6.74 -12.96
N PHE A 105 -6.14 -6.12 -13.43
CA PHE A 105 -7.07 -5.41 -12.54
C PHE A 105 -7.57 -6.28 -11.38
N GLY A 106 -7.94 -7.54 -11.63
CA GLY A 106 -8.41 -8.45 -10.58
C GLY A 106 -7.35 -8.73 -9.51
N LEU A 107 -6.08 -8.85 -9.91
CA LEU A 107 -4.98 -9.03 -8.97
C LEU A 107 -4.71 -7.76 -8.17
N ARG A 108 -4.81 -6.58 -8.80
CA ARG A 108 -4.72 -5.27 -8.13
C ARG A 108 -5.87 -5.06 -7.14
N LEU A 109 -7.08 -5.47 -7.47
CA LEU A 109 -8.22 -5.47 -6.55
C LEU A 109 -7.93 -6.33 -5.31
N ALA A 110 -7.40 -7.55 -5.48
CA ALA A 110 -7.01 -8.41 -4.37
C ALA A 110 -5.91 -7.78 -3.49
N ALA A 111 -4.92 -7.13 -4.12
CA ALA A 111 -3.85 -6.38 -3.44
C ALA A 111 -4.33 -5.12 -2.71
N VAL A 112 -5.56 -4.68 -2.96
CA VAL A 112 -6.19 -3.54 -2.29
C VAL A 112 -7.08 -4.04 -1.15
N VAL A 113 -8.06 -4.90 -1.45
CA VAL A 113 -9.12 -5.27 -0.49
C VAL A 113 -8.57 -6.00 0.73
N GLY A 114 -7.72 -7.02 0.53
CA GLY A 114 -7.17 -7.80 1.64
C GLY A 114 -6.34 -6.94 2.60
N PRO A 115 -5.29 -6.26 2.11
CA PRO A 115 -4.48 -5.37 2.93
C PRO A 115 -5.29 -4.23 3.56
N ALA A 116 -6.27 -3.66 2.85
CA ALA A 116 -7.11 -2.59 3.38
C ALA A 116 -7.92 -3.03 4.60
N LEU A 117 -8.57 -4.20 4.53
CA LEU A 117 -9.35 -4.73 5.66
C LEU A 117 -8.46 -5.07 6.85
N PHE A 118 -7.26 -5.59 6.60
CA PHE A 118 -6.27 -5.84 7.65
C PHE A 118 -5.87 -4.55 8.37
N LEU A 119 -5.49 -3.51 7.61
CA LEU A 119 -5.07 -2.22 8.17
C LEU A 119 -6.21 -1.52 8.91
N LEU A 120 -7.41 -1.47 8.35
CA LEU A 120 -8.57 -0.87 9.04
C LEU A 120 -8.93 -1.65 10.32
N GLY A 121 -8.77 -2.97 10.31
CA GLY A 121 -8.90 -3.81 11.51
C GLY A 121 -7.86 -3.46 12.57
N ALA A 122 -6.59 -3.27 12.17
CA ALA A 122 -5.51 -2.83 13.04
C ALA A 122 -5.78 -1.43 13.62
N ALA A 123 -6.24 -0.47 12.80
CA ALA A 123 -6.67 0.85 13.27
C ALA A 123 -7.76 0.77 14.34
N GLY A 124 -8.77 -0.10 14.15
CA GLY A 124 -9.79 -0.36 15.16
C GLY A 124 -9.21 -0.91 16.46
N GLY A 125 -8.24 -1.84 16.35
CA GLY A 125 -7.47 -2.36 17.48
C GLY A 125 -6.68 -1.27 18.21
N HIS A 126 -6.03 -0.37 17.47
CA HIS A 126 -5.30 0.77 18.03
C HIS A 126 -6.24 1.70 18.82
N VAL A 127 -7.41 2.05 18.26
CA VAL A 127 -8.43 2.84 18.98
C VAL A 127 -8.86 2.15 20.26
N TYR A 128 -9.16 0.86 20.20
CA TYR A 128 -9.56 0.09 21.37
C TYR A 128 -8.47 0.10 22.46
N GLN A 129 -7.20 -0.13 22.09
CA GLN A 129 -6.07 -0.10 23.03
C GLN A 129 -5.86 1.29 23.65
N MET A 130 -5.94 2.36 22.85
CA MET A 130 -5.85 3.73 23.37
C MET A 130 -6.95 4.03 24.39
N MET A 131 -8.18 3.60 24.11
CA MET A 131 -9.32 3.87 25.00
C MET A 131 -9.30 3.00 26.27
N MET A 132 -9.07 1.70 26.13
CA MET A 132 -9.32 0.73 27.20
C MET A 132 -8.10 0.41 28.05
N THR A 133 -6.89 0.46 27.47
CA THR A 133 -5.64 0.10 28.15
C THR A 133 -4.67 1.27 28.27
N GLN A 134 -5.03 2.45 27.72
CA GLN A 134 -4.21 3.66 27.71
C GLN A 134 -2.83 3.42 27.06
N ASN A 135 -2.75 2.49 26.11
CA ASN A 135 -1.53 2.24 25.36
C ASN A 135 -1.33 3.33 24.30
N TYR A 136 -0.50 4.32 24.61
CA TYR A 136 -0.10 5.40 23.70
C TYR A 136 1.35 5.25 23.20
N ALA A 137 1.87 4.02 23.16
CA ALA A 137 3.17 3.75 22.55
C ALA A 137 3.21 4.29 21.11
N SER A 138 4.39 4.73 20.64
CA SER A 138 4.53 5.29 19.30
C SER A 138 4.11 4.31 18.20
N GLY A 139 4.39 3.01 18.38
CA GLY A 139 3.91 1.94 17.51
C GLY A 139 2.42 1.58 17.66
N ASN A 140 1.66 2.27 18.50
CA ASN A 140 0.21 2.08 18.64
C ASN A 140 -0.59 3.34 18.28
N ALA A 141 -0.13 4.52 18.72
CA ALA A 141 -0.83 5.80 18.55
C ALA A 141 -0.11 6.79 17.61
N GLY A 142 1.06 6.42 17.10
CA GLY A 142 1.88 7.26 16.22
C GLY A 142 1.48 7.15 14.75
N VAL A 143 2.48 7.28 13.86
CA VAL A 143 2.27 7.30 12.40
C VAL A 143 1.51 6.08 11.90
N ILE A 144 1.78 4.89 12.48
CA ILE A 144 1.17 3.63 12.05
C ILE A 144 -0.37 3.70 12.08
N PHE A 145 -0.96 4.24 13.16
CA PHE A 145 -2.40 4.40 13.30
C PHE A 145 -3.02 5.23 12.16
N TYR A 146 -2.37 6.33 11.78
CA TYR A 146 -2.85 7.15 10.68
C TYR A 146 -2.65 6.46 9.33
N THR A 147 -1.52 5.78 9.13
CA THR A 147 -1.28 5.05 7.89
C THR A 147 -2.22 3.87 7.71
N ASP A 148 -2.66 3.25 8.80
CA ASP A 148 -3.66 2.17 8.79
C ASP A 148 -5.04 2.64 8.29
N ILE A 149 -5.29 3.95 8.29
CA ILE A 149 -6.50 4.57 7.75
C ILE A 149 -6.25 5.10 6.34
N PHE A 150 -5.17 5.86 6.14
CA PHE A 150 -4.92 6.57 4.88
C PHE A 150 -4.43 5.65 3.76
N ILE A 151 -3.62 4.62 4.04
CA ILE A 151 -3.18 3.66 3.00
C ILE A 151 -4.40 2.96 2.37
N PRO A 152 -5.38 2.43 3.14
CA PRO A 152 -6.63 1.93 2.57
C PRO A 152 -7.39 2.97 1.73
N MET A 153 -7.52 4.21 2.22
CA MET A 153 -8.23 5.26 1.47
C MET A 153 -7.54 5.56 0.14
N ILE A 154 -6.23 5.75 0.16
CA ILE A 154 -5.42 5.99 -1.04
C ILE A 154 -5.52 4.81 -2.01
N SER A 155 -5.45 3.58 -1.50
CA SER A 155 -5.49 2.37 -2.34
C SER A 155 -6.82 2.20 -3.06
N PHE A 156 -7.95 2.46 -2.39
CA PHE A 156 -9.27 2.46 -3.02
C PHE A 156 -9.45 3.60 -4.02
N VAL A 157 -8.94 4.80 -3.73
CA VAL A 157 -8.99 5.94 -4.66
C VAL A 157 -8.18 5.62 -5.92
N LEU A 158 -6.96 5.11 -5.79
CA LEU A 158 -6.11 4.75 -6.93
C LEU A 158 -6.71 3.61 -7.75
N LEU A 159 -7.28 2.60 -7.10
CA LEU A 159 -7.98 1.51 -7.78
C LEU A 159 -9.18 2.01 -8.58
N TRP A 160 -9.99 2.90 -8.00
CA TRP A 160 -11.13 3.51 -8.67
C TRP A 160 -10.69 4.36 -9.88
N LEU A 161 -9.67 5.20 -9.72
CA LEU A 161 -9.11 6.00 -10.81
C LEU A 161 -8.57 5.11 -11.93
N HIS A 162 -7.84 4.05 -11.58
CA HIS A 162 -7.30 3.10 -12.56
C HIS A 162 -8.41 2.44 -13.36
N TYR A 163 -9.48 1.97 -12.69
CA TYR A 163 -10.66 1.41 -13.35
C TYR A 163 -11.30 2.41 -14.32
N ARG A 164 -11.47 3.67 -13.90
CA ARG A 164 -12.08 4.73 -14.72
C ARG A 164 -11.30 4.98 -16.02
N PHE A 165 -9.99 5.15 -15.92
CA PHE A 165 -9.16 5.42 -17.10
C PHE A 165 -8.99 4.23 -18.04
N THR A 166 -8.99 2.99 -17.51
CA THR A 166 -9.00 1.79 -18.37
C THR A 166 -10.30 1.66 -19.15
N LEU A 167 -11.45 1.95 -18.54
CA LEU A 167 -12.73 1.94 -19.24
C LEU A 167 -12.81 3.00 -20.35
N GLU A 168 -12.32 4.21 -20.09
CA GLU A 168 -12.33 5.30 -21.06
C GLU A 168 -11.48 4.94 -22.30
N SER A 169 -10.29 4.36 -22.09
CA SER A 169 -9.43 3.86 -23.18
C SER A 169 -10.16 2.81 -24.03
N ASN A 170 -10.73 1.78 -23.40
CA ASN A 170 -11.41 0.70 -24.12
C ASN A 170 -12.62 1.19 -24.94
N ARG A 171 -13.34 2.20 -24.45
CA ARG A 171 -14.47 2.81 -25.17
C ARG A 171 -14.00 3.58 -26.40
N GLN A 172 -12.89 4.30 -26.29
CA GLN A 172 -12.32 5.09 -27.38
C GLN A 172 -11.80 4.17 -28.50
N ASP A 173 -11.11 3.08 -28.15
CA ASP A 173 -10.62 2.08 -29.10
C ASP A 173 -11.76 1.32 -29.82
N SER A 174 -12.84 1.02 -29.09
CA SER A 174 -14.02 0.39 -29.70
C SER A 174 -14.72 1.32 -30.69
N SER A 175 -14.79 2.62 -30.37
CA SER A 175 -15.41 3.62 -31.24
C SER A 175 -14.58 3.91 -32.49
N SER A 176 -13.25 3.90 -32.43
CA SER A 176 -12.40 4.07 -33.62
C SER A 176 -12.52 2.86 -34.55
N ALA A 177 -12.45 1.65 -34.01
CA ALA A 177 -12.59 0.42 -34.81
C ALA A 177 -13.95 0.31 -35.53
N LEU A 178 -15.03 0.85 -34.95
CA LEU A 178 -16.34 0.91 -35.60
C LEU A 178 -16.40 1.94 -36.74
N ARG A 179 -15.72 3.08 -36.60
CA ARG A 179 -15.64 4.11 -37.65
C ARG A 179 -14.85 3.59 -38.86
N ASP A 180 -13.69 3.00 -38.61
CA ASP A 180 -12.84 2.44 -39.68
C ASP A 180 -13.55 1.34 -40.49
N ARG A 181 -14.51 0.61 -39.88
CA ARG A 181 -15.35 -0.37 -40.57
C ARG A 181 -16.52 0.23 -41.35
N ALA A 182 -16.99 1.41 -40.96
CA ALA A 182 -18.08 2.10 -41.66
C ALA A 182 -17.58 2.86 -42.91
N ASP A 183 -16.28 3.15 -42.96
CA ASP A 183 -15.61 3.85 -44.06
C ASP A 183 -15.05 2.89 -45.15
N LEU A 184 -15.28 1.57 -45.02
CA LEU A 184 -14.92 0.51 -45.98
C LEU A 184 -16.15 0.00 -46.76
#